data_AF-A0AAV4AB65-F1
#
_entry.id   AF-A0AAV4AB65-F1
#
_cell.length_a   1.000
_cell.length_b   1.000
_cell.length_c   1.000
_cell.angle_alpha   90.00
_cell.angle_beta   90.00
_cell.angle_gamma   90.00
#
_symmetry.space_group_name_H-M   'P 1'
#
loop_
_entity.id
_entity.type
_entity.pdbx_description
1 polymer ?
#
loop_
_entity_poly.entity_id
_entity_poly.type
_entity_poly.pdbx_seq_one_letter_code
_entity_poly.pdbx_strand_id
1 'polypeptide(L)'
;MSEETVASFMMLPAILFLALAALFLLSNSMEWAMTYCERSKCGPVTAITLDLLYSVLQILAVPVSVLMVISSVLLLSVLAVIQTIVWAFIVLLTNPIGIIALTVVCVLTMQNSF
;
A
#
# COMPACT_ATOMS: atom_id res chain seq x y z
N MET A 1 9.96 5.73 19.48
CA MET A 1 9.04 4.62 19.12
C MET A 1 8.05 5.00 17.99
N SER A 2 8.00 6.25 17.54
CA SER A 2 7.12 6.72 16.44
C SER A 2 7.76 6.73 15.05
N GLU A 3 9.09 6.70 14.94
CA GLU A 3 9.76 6.81 13.63
C GLU A 3 9.77 5.48 12.86
N GLU A 4 9.89 4.35 13.57
CA GLU A 4 9.89 3.01 12.97
C GLU A 4 8.54 2.63 12.36
N THR A 5 7.44 3.10 12.96
CA THR A 5 6.08 2.83 12.46
C THR A 5 5.79 3.62 11.18
N VAL A 6 6.28 4.85 11.05
CA VAL A 6 6.10 5.68 9.85
C VAL A 6 6.92 5.15 8.68
N ALA A 7 8.18 4.74 8.92
CA ALA A 7 9.01 4.12 7.89
C ALA A 7 8.41 2.81 7.39
N SER A 8 7.89 1.98 8.32
CA SER A 8 7.23 0.72 7.98
C SER A 8 5.96 0.95 7.14
N PHE A 9 5.14 1.97 7.48
CA PHE A 9 3.92 2.28 6.73
C PHE A 9 4.19 2.76 5.28
N MET A 10 5.30 3.46 5.05
CA MET A 10 5.69 3.93 3.72
C MET A 10 6.40 2.85 2.88
N MET A 11 7.16 1.95 3.51
CA MET A 11 7.86 0.88 2.79
C MET A 11 6.98 -0.33 2.47
N LEU A 12 5.97 -0.62 3.29
CA LEU A 12 5.09 -1.78 3.10
C LEU A 12 4.41 -1.82 1.71
N PRO A 13 3.82 -0.72 1.19
CA PRO A 13 3.23 -0.71 -0.15
C PRO A 13 4.27 -0.94 -1.25
N ALA A 14 5.48 -0.37 -1.09
CA ALA A 14 6.55 -0.54 -2.06
C ALA A 14 7.04 -2.00 -2.12
N ILE A 15 7.19 -2.65 -0.97
CA ILE A 15 7.57 -4.07 -0.88
C ILE A 15 6.47 -4.96 -1.48
N LEU A 16 5.20 -4.68 -1.19
CA LEU A 16 4.06 -5.40 -1.78
C LEU A 16 4.02 -5.23 -3.30
N PHE A 17 4.27 -4.02 -3.81
CA PHE A 17 4.32 -3.75 -5.24
C PHE A 17 5.47 -4.51 -5.91
N LEU A 18 6.66 -4.51 -5.28
CA LEU A 18 7.83 -5.25 -5.78
C LEU A 18 7.57 -6.76 -5.81
N ALA A 19 6.94 -7.30 -4.77
CA ALA A 19 6.55 -8.71 -4.70
C ALA A 19 5.54 -9.07 -5.79
N LEU A 20 4.55 -8.21 -6.05
CA LEU A 20 3.55 -8.42 -7.09
C LEU A 20 4.17 -8.35 -8.50
N ALA A 21 5.09 -7.40 -8.73
CA ALA A 21 5.85 -7.32 -9.97
C ALA A 21 6.72 -8.57 -10.19
N ALA A 22 7.39 -9.07 -9.14
CA ALA A 22 8.17 -10.30 -9.21
C ALA A 22 7.29 -11.53 -9.51
N LEU A 23 6.12 -11.63 -8.90
CA LEU A 23 5.15 -12.70 -9.20
C LEU A 23 4.68 -12.65 -10.66
N PHE A 24 4.43 -11.46 -11.19
CA PHE A 24 4.01 -11.28 -12.58
C PHE A 24 5.12 -11.64 -13.58
N LEU A 25 6.37 -11.30 -13.25
CA LEU A 25 7.53 -11.71 -14.05
C LEU A 25 7.72 -13.24 -14.01
N LEU A 26 7.57 -13.84 -12.82
CA LEU A 26 7.67 -15.29 -12.66
C LEU A 26 6.55 -16.02 -13.41
N SER A 27 5.30 -15.52 -13.36
CA SER A 27 4.18 -16.14 -14.07
C SER A 27 4.40 -16.10 -15.58
N ASN A 28 4.86 -14.97 -16.10
CA ASN A 28 5.14 -14.82 -17.54
C ASN A 28 6.32 -15.71 -17.98
N SER A 29 7.35 -15.84 -17.14
CA SER A 29 8.47 -16.75 -17.42
C SER A 29 8.05 -18.23 -17.40
N MET A 30 7.13 -18.62 -16.51
CA MET A 30 6.57 -19.96 -16.40
C MET A 30 5.69 -20.30 -17.61
N GLU A 31 4.86 -19.37 -18.05
CA GLU A 31 4.02 -19.53 -19.25
C GLU A 31 4.88 -19.72 -20.50
N TRP A 32 5.96 -18.95 -20.63
CA TRP A 32 6.94 -19.12 -21.69
C TRP A 32 7.63 -20.49 -21.61
N ALA A 33 8.01 -20.92 -20.40
CA ALA A 33 8.63 -22.22 -20.19
C ALA A 33 7.68 -23.39 -20.53
N MET A 34 6.40 -23.30 -20.18
CA MET A 34 5.39 -24.29 -20.59
C MET A 34 5.23 -24.34 -22.10
N THR A 35 5.11 -23.19 -22.76
CA THR A 35 4.99 -23.10 -24.22
C THR A 35 6.21 -23.71 -24.92
N TYR A 36 7.41 -23.45 -24.39
CA TYR A 36 8.64 -24.07 -24.91
C TYR A 36 8.61 -25.58 -24.71
N CYS A 37 8.17 -26.02 -23.53
CA CYS A 37 8.12 -27.42 -23.13
C CYS A 37 7.17 -28.27 -23.98
N GLU A 38 6.01 -27.71 -24.34
CA GLU A 38 5.06 -28.31 -25.29
C GLU A 38 5.69 -28.45 -26.68
N ARG A 39 6.41 -27.41 -27.15
CA ARG A 39 7.07 -27.44 -28.46
C ARG A 39 8.24 -28.43 -28.51
N SER A 40 9.00 -28.55 -27.43
CA SER A 40 10.20 -29.39 -27.36
C SER A 40 9.95 -30.83 -26.94
N LYS A 41 8.69 -31.24 -26.69
CA LYS A 41 8.31 -32.56 -26.14
C LYS A 41 9.07 -32.90 -24.86
N CYS A 42 8.93 -32.05 -23.84
CA CYS A 42 9.46 -32.35 -22.52
C CYS A 42 9.05 -33.73 -21.98
N GLY A 43 9.87 -34.27 -21.09
CA GLY A 43 9.52 -35.45 -20.31
C GLY A 43 8.27 -35.23 -19.44
N PRO A 44 7.51 -36.30 -19.14
CA PRO A 44 6.25 -36.21 -18.39
C PRO A 44 6.44 -35.65 -16.97
N VAL A 45 7.58 -35.96 -16.34
CA VAL A 45 7.91 -35.47 -14.99
C VAL A 45 8.05 -33.95 -14.99
N THR A 46 8.76 -33.39 -15.98
CA THR A 46 9.02 -31.95 -16.12
C THR A 46 7.75 -31.16 -16.38
N ALA A 47 6.85 -31.69 -17.20
CA ALA A 47 5.55 -31.08 -17.48
C ALA A 47 4.70 -30.97 -16.21
N ILE A 48 4.60 -32.06 -15.43
CA ILE A 48 3.86 -32.10 -14.16
C ILE A 48 4.47 -31.12 -13.15
N THR A 49 5.80 -31.02 -13.07
CA THR A 49 6.44 -30.10 -12.12
C THR A 49 6.18 -28.64 -12.47
N LEU A 50 6.24 -28.28 -13.76
CA LEU A 50 5.95 -26.91 -14.21
C LEU A 50 4.50 -26.51 -13.91
N ASP A 51 3.55 -27.41 -14.21
CA ASP A 51 2.13 -27.16 -14.01
C ASP A 51 1.78 -26.96 -12.52
N LEU A 52 2.41 -27.77 -11.66
CA LEU A 52 2.25 -27.64 -10.21
C LEU A 52 2.86 -26.32 -9.68
N LEU A 53 4.03 -25.92 -10.18
CA LEU A 53 4.66 -24.65 -9.81
C LEU A 53 3.83 -23.44 -10.24
N TYR A 54 3.26 -23.49 -11.44
CA TYR A 54 2.38 -22.44 -11.95
C TYR A 54 1.09 -22.32 -11.12
N SER A 55 0.49 -23.45 -10.77
CA SER A 55 -0.70 -23.49 -9.91
C SER A 55 -0.44 -22.88 -8.53
N VAL A 56 0.68 -23.24 -7.89
CA VAL A 56 1.09 -22.65 -6.60
C VAL A 56 1.31 -21.14 -6.73
N LEU A 57 1.95 -20.70 -7.82
CA LEU A 57 2.21 -19.28 -8.07
C LEU A 57 0.90 -18.48 -8.21
N GLN A 58 -0.09 -19.00 -8.95
CA GLN A 58 -1.40 -18.36 -9.08
C GLN A 58 -2.15 -18.28 -7.74
N ILE A 59 -2.12 -19.36 -6.96
CA ILE A 59 -2.74 -19.38 -5.62
C ILE A 59 -2.10 -18.33 -4.73
N LEU A 60 -0.78 -18.11 -4.82
CA LEU A 60 -0.07 -17.09 -4.05
C LEU A 60 -0.32 -15.67 -4.57
N ALA A 61 -0.56 -15.49 -5.86
CA ALA A 61 -0.81 -14.17 -6.45
C ALA A 61 -2.11 -13.52 -5.93
N VAL A 62 -3.15 -14.32 -5.70
CA VAL A 62 -4.46 -13.85 -5.19
C VAL A 62 -4.33 -13.13 -3.83
N PRO A 63 -3.81 -13.73 -2.75
CA PRO A 63 -3.71 -13.05 -1.45
C PRO A 63 -2.79 -11.84 -1.48
N VAL A 64 -1.71 -11.87 -2.28
CA VAL A 64 -0.81 -10.71 -2.43
C VAL A 64 -1.53 -9.54 -3.11
N SER A 65 -2.33 -9.82 -4.14
CA SER A 65 -3.15 -8.80 -4.79
C SER A 65 -4.19 -8.18 -3.84
N VAL A 66 -4.84 -9.00 -3.01
CA VAL A 66 -5.80 -8.53 -2.00
C VAL A 66 -5.12 -7.65 -0.95
N LEU A 67 -3.94 -8.05 -0.45
CA LEU A 67 -3.14 -7.26 0.48
C LEU A 67 -2.72 -5.92 -0.12
N MET A 68 -2.36 -5.89 -1.41
CA MET A 68 -2.04 -4.66 -2.12
C MET A 68 -3.26 -3.72 -2.19
N VAL A 69 -4.45 -4.24 -2.53
CA VAL A 69 -5.67 -3.42 -2.54
C VAL A 69 -5.95 -2.85 -1.15
N ILE A 70 -5.94 -3.68 -0.11
CA ILE A 70 -6.20 -3.25 1.27
C ILE A 70 -5.19 -2.17 1.70
N SER A 71 -3.90 -2.39 1.47
CA SER A 71 -2.86 -1.41 1.83
C SER A 71 -3.02 -0.09 1.07
N SER A 72 -3.38 -0.12 -0.21
CA SER A 72 -3.63 1.08 -1.01
C SER A 72 -4.82 1.90 -0.50
N VAL A 73 -5.92 1.24 -0.12
CA VAL A 73 -7.11 1.88 0.45
C VAL A 73 -6.79 2.51 1.81
N LEU A 74 -6.05 1.79 2.66
CA LEU A 74 -5.60 2.32 3.95
C LEU A 74 -4.71 3.55 3.77
N LEU A 75 -3.73 3.50 2.87
CA LEU A 75 -2.83 4.63 2.62
C LEU A 75 -3.60 5.86 2.10
N LEU A 76 -4.49 5.67 1.13
CA LEU A 76 -5.31 6.74 0.56
C LEU A 76 -6.25 7.35 1.60
N SER A 77 -6.85 6.53 2.47
CA SER A 77 -7.74 7.03 3.53
C SER A 77 -6.99 7.85 4.57
N VAL A 78 -5.80 7.42 5.00
CA VAL A 78 -4.95 8.20 5.92
C VAL A 78 -4.51 9.52 5.29
N LEU A 79 -4.08 9.50 4.03
CA LEU A 79 -3.70 10.72 3.30
C LEU A 79 -4.87 11.70 3.18
N ALA A 80 -6.08 11.20 2.89
CA ALA A 80 -7.28 12.03 2.82
C ALA A 80 -7.62 12.68 4.17
N VAL A 81 -7.49 11.95 5.29
CA VAL A 81 -7.70 12.49 6.64
C VAL A 81 -6.68 13.59 6.95
N ILE A 82 -5.39 13.35 6.68
CA ILE A 82 -4.36 14.38 6.90
C ILE A 82 -4.63 15.61 6.03
N GLN A 83 -4.97 15.42 4.76
CA GLN A 83 -5.27 16.51 3.83
C GLN A 83 -6.47 17.33 4.28
N THR A 84 -7.54 16.69 4.76
CA THR A 84 -8.73 17.40 5.27
C THR A 84 -8.44 18.19 6.55
N ILE A 85 -7.65 17.65 7.48
CA ILE A 85 -7.21 18.39 8.68
C ILE A 85 -6.38 19.61 8.30
N VAL A 86 -5.40 19.43 7.39
CA VAL A 86 -4.55 20.53 6.91
C VAL A 86 -5.40 21.61 6.22
N TRP A 87 -6.35 21.21 5.37
CA TRP A 87 -7.28 22.15 4.73
C TRP A 87 -8.14 22.91 5.74
N ALA A 88 -8.70 22.22 6.74
CA ALA A 88 -9.48 22.86 7.79
C ALA A 88 -8.65 23.89 8.56
N PHE A 89 -7.38 23.57 8.85
CA PHE A 89 -6.46 24.49 9.53
C PHE A 89 -6.12 25.71 8.67
N ILE A 90 -5.83 25.51 7.37
CA ILE A 90 -5.59 26.59 6.42
C ILE A 90 -6.82 27.51 6.36
N VAL A 91 -8.02 26.95 6.23
CA VAL A 91 -9.28 27.72 6.20
C VAL A 91 -9.47 28.52 7.50
N LEU A 92 -9.14 27.94 8.65
CA LEU A 92 -9.21 28.60 9.95
C LEU A 92 -8.20 29.76 10.05
N LEU A 93 -6.98 29.59 9.53
CA LEU A 93 -5.93 30.62 9.51
C LEU A 93 -6.18 31.72 8.48
N THR A 94 -6.85 31.42 7.36
CA THR A 94 -7.16 32.43 6.33
C THR A 94 -8.45 33.19 6.63
N ASN A 95 -9.33 32.66 7.49
CA ASN A 95 -10.56 33.35 7.89
C ASN A 95 -10.31 34.25 9.12
N PRO A 96 -10.67 35.55 9.05
CA PRO A 96 -10.47 36.47 10.17
C PRO A 96 -11.24 36.03 11.43
N ILE A 97 -12.40 35.36 11.27
CA ILE A 97 -13.19 34.80 12.37
C ILE A 97 -12.46 33.63 13.05
N GLY A 98 -11.75 32.80 12.27
CA GLY A 98 -11.00 31.65 12.79
C GLY A 98 -9.79 32.09 13.62
N ILE A 99 -9.08 33.13 13.19
CA ILE A 99 -7.98 33.76 13.94
C ILE A 99 -8.47 34.34 15.28
N ILE A 100 -9.60 35.07 15.25
CA ILE A 100 -10.18 35.68 16.46
C ILE A 100 -10.59 34.58 17.45
N ALA A 101 -11.24 33.50 17.00
CA ALA A 101 -11.63 32.37 17.85
C ALA A 101 -10.40 31.67 18.48
N LEU A 102 -9.35 31.43 17.69
CA LEU A 102 -8.08 30.86 18.18
C LEU A 102 -7.43 31.73 19.25
N THR A 103 -7.43 33.05 19.04
CA THR A 103 -6.85 34.01 19.98
C THR A 103 -7.63 34.04 21.30
N VAL A 104 -8.97 34.03 21.23
CA VAL A 104 -9.85 33.99 22.41
C VAL A 104 -9.64 32.70 23.22
N VAL A 105 -9.59 31.54 22.54
CA VAL A 105 -9.32 30.26 23.20
C VAL A 105 -7.94 30.29 23.85
N CYS A 106 -6.90 30.79 23.17
CA CYS A 106 -5.55 30.85 23.72
C CYS A 106 -5.46 31.73 24.98
N VAL A 107 -6.11 32.90 24.96
CA VAL A 107 -6.17 33.81 26.12
C VAL A 107 -6.94 33.18 27.29
N LEU A 108 -8.09 32.56 27.03
CA LEU A 108 -8.88 31.87 28.08
C LEU A 108 -8.11 30.68 28.68
N THR A 109 -7.35 29.96 27.85
CA THR A 109 -6.53 28.83 28.32
C THR A 109 -5.38 29.30 29.21
N MET A 110 -4.70 30.40 28.84
CA MET A 110 -3.64 30.99 29.67
C MET A 110 -4.19 31.56 30.99
N GLN A 111 -5.40 32.13 30.99
CA GLN A 111 -6.03 32.63 32.22
C GLN A 111 -6.43 31.52 33.20
N ASN A 112 -6.84 30.34 32.69
CA ASN A 112 -7.20 29.20 33.54
C ASN A 112 -5.99 28.35 34.00
N SER A 113 -4.78 28.65 33.53
CA SER A 113 -3.55 27.94 33.89
C SER A 113 -2.76 28.61 35.02
N PHE A 114 -3.22 29.77 35.50
CA PHE A 114 -2.70 30.52 36.65
C PHE A 114 -3.66 30.39 37.84
#